data_AF-A0A379FM03-F1
#
_entry.id   AF-A0A379FM03-F1
#
_cell.length_a   1.000
_cell.length_b   1.000
_cell.length_c   1.000
_cell.angle_alpha   90.00
_cell.angle_beta   90.00
_cell.angle_gamma   90.00
#
_symmetry.space_group_name_H-M   'P 1'
#
loop_
_entity.id
_entity.type
_entity.pdbx_description
1 polymer ?
#
loop_
_entity_poly.entity_id
_entity_poly.type
_entity_poly.pdbx_seq_one_letter_code
_entity_poly.pdbx_strand_id
1 'polypeptide(L)'
;MGRFRSWYQELGYSIDTIQAVLARHPTQPADFDARVKAVTHFRSLEEAQALAAANKRVSNILSKSEEKLADNVLASVLKTPEEVKLATHVVVLQDKLAPMFAERNYQEALVELASLRDIVDEFFANVMVMG
;
A
#
# COMPACT_ATOMS: atom_id res chain seq x y z
N MET A 1 7.51 -15.96 17.47
CA MET A 1 7.32 -15.56 16.06
C MET A 1 7.44 -16.71 15.05
N GLY A 2 8.24 -17.77 15.28
CA GLY A 2 8.42 -18.86 14.30
C GLY A 2 7.18 -19.74 14.01
N ARG A 3 6.29 -19.96 15.00
CA ARG A 3 5.14 -20.87 14.84
C ARG A 3 4.05 -20.38 13.86
N PHE A 4 3.78 -19.08 13.83
CA PHE A 4 2.77 -18.53 12.90
C PHE A 4 3.19 -18.71 11.44
N ARG A 5 4.47 -18.50 11.15
CA ARG A 5 5.01 -18.71 9.80
C ARG A 5 4.83 -20.14 9.33
N SER A 6 5.23 -21.13 10.14
CA SER A 6 5.16 -22.54 9.77
C SER A 6 3.72 -22.99 9.53
N TRP A 7 2.78 -22.58 10.38
CA TRP A 7 1.36 -22.93 10.23
C TRP A 7 0.74 -22.41 8.93
N TYR A 8 0.99 -21.15 8.57
CA TYR A 8 0.42 -20.59 7.34
C TYR A 8 1.12 -21.10 6.08
N GLN A 9 2.40 -21.48 6.18
CA GLN A 9 3.09 -22.19 5.10
C GLN A 9 2.47 -23.57 4.85
N GLU A 10 2.12 -24.31 5.91
CA GLU A 10 1.40 -25.60 5.82
C GLU A 10 -0.01 -25.44 5.21
N LEU A 11 -0.66 -24.29 5.43
CA LEU A 11 -1.93 -23.93 4.79
C LEU A 11 -1.78 -23.51 3.31
N GLY A 12 -0.56 -23.46 2.76
CA GLY A 12 -0.30 -23.14 1.35
C GLY A 12 -0.12 -21.65 1.03
N TYR A 13 -0.02 -20.78 2.04
CA TYR A 13 0.22 -19.35 1.83
C TYR A 13 1.67 -19.05 1.45
N SER A 14 1.88 -18.08 0.57
CA SER A 14 3.23 -17.72 0.13
C SER A 14 4.04 -17.08 1.27
N ILE A 15 5.34 -17.42 1.31
CA ILE A 15 6.26 -16.91 2.33
C ILE A 15 6.32 -15.37 2.30
N ASP A 16 6.32 -14.79 1.09
CA ASP A 16 6.36 -13.34 0.90
C ASP A 16 5.14 -12.65 1.51
N THR A 17 3.94 -13.23 1.36
CA THR A 17 2.70 -12.69 1.93
C THR A 17 2.74 -12.73 3.46
N ILE A 18 3.17 -13.85 4.02
CA ILE A 18 3.32 -14.03 5.47
C ILE A 18 4.33 -13.02 6.02
N GLN A 19 5.48 -12.82 5.35
CA GLN A 19 6.49 -11.85 5.77
C GLN A 19 6.00 -10.41 5.65
N ALA A 20 5.30 -10.05 4.58
CA ALA A 20 4.77 -8.71 4.39
C ALA A 20 3.77 -8.32 5.50
N VAL A 21 2.90 -9.25 5.90
CA VAL A 21 1.96 -9.02 7.01
C VAL A 21 2.69 -8.99 8.36
N LEU A 22 3.66 -9.89 8.59
CA LEU A 22 4.45 -9.91 9.83
C LEU A 22 5.30 -8.65 10.03
N ALA A 23 5.83 -8.06 8.96
CA ALA A 23 6.60 -6.82 8.99
C ALA A 23 5.80 -5.62 9.52
N ARG A 24 4.46 -5.71 9.50
CA ARG A 24 3.58 -4.70 10.07
C ARG A 24 3.28 -4.89 11.56
N HIS A 25 3.92 -5.86 12.20
CA HIS A 25 3.78 -6.16 13.64
C HIS A 25 2.32 -6.25 14.12
N PRO A 26 1.45 -7.03 13.44
CA PRO A 26 0.06 -7.20 13.89
C PRO A 26 0.03 -7.85 15.27
N THR A 27 -0.77 -7.27 16.16
CA THR A 27 -0.89 -7.69 17.56
C THR A 27 -2.03 -8.68 17.80
N GLN A 28 -2.91 -8.88 16.81
CA GLN A 28 -4.10 -9.72 16.91
C GLN A 28 -4.07 -10.86 15.86
N PRO A 29 -4.22 -12.14 16.27
CA PRO A 29 -4.23 -13.26 15.34
C PRO A 29 -5.33 -13.21 14.28
N ALA A 30 -6.50 -12.67 14.61
CA ALA A 30 -7.62 -12.52 13.67
C ALA A 30 -7.36 -11.43 12.62
N ASP A 31 -6.70 -10.34 12.99
CA ASP A 31 -6.23 -9.30 12.06
C ASP A 31 -5.14 -9.86 11.13
N PHE A 32 -4.23 -10.65 11.68
CA PHE A 32 -3.20 -11.35 10.89
C PHE A 32 -3.82 -12.27 9.83
N ASP A 33 -4.76 -13.14 10.22
CA ASP A 33 -5.44 -14.06 9.29
C ASP A 33 -6.19 -13.30 8.18
N ALA A 34 -6.94 -12.26 8.56
CA ALA A 34 -7.67 -11.44 7.60
C ALA A 34 -6.75 -10.75 6.59
N ARG A 35 -5.61 -10.21 7.04
CA ARG A 35 -4.61 -9.59 6.17
C ARG A 35 -3.94 -10.62 5.26
N VAL A 36 -3.56 -11.79 5.77
CA VAL A 36 -2.94 -12.84 4.94
C VAL A 36 -3.90 -13.32 3.86
N LYS A 37 -5.17 -13.57 4.19
CA LYS A 37 -6.22 -13.94 3.23
C LYS A 37 -6.45 -12.86 2.19
N ALA A 38 -6.58 -11.60 2.62
CA ALA A 38 -6.81 -10.50 1.70
C ALA A 38 -5.64 -10.27 0.74
N VAL A 39 -4.39 -10.27 1.24
CA VAL A 39 -3.21 -10.14 0.37
C VAL A 39 -3.10 -11.33 -0.58
N THR A 40 -3.39 -12.55 -0.11
CA THR A 40 -3.36 -13.75 -0.95
C THR A 40 -4.40 -13.70 -2.06
N HIS A 41 -5.64 -13.34 -1.72
CA HIS A 41 -6.70 -13.17 -2.70
C HIS A 41 -6.37 -12.04 -3.68
N PHE A 42 -5.97 -10.88 -3.16
CA PHE A 42 -5.61 -9.72 -3.98
C PHE A 42 -4.53 -10.06 -4.99
N ARG A 43 -3.50 -10.83 -4.62
CA ARG A 43 -2.44 -11.29 -5.54
C ARG A 43 -2.94 -12.15 -6.70
N SER A 44 -4.13 -12.73 -6.63
CA SER A 44 -4.77 -13.45 -7.74
C SER A 44 -5.51 -12.53 -8.72
N LEU A 45 -5.73 -11.27 -8.34
CA LEU A 45 -6.42 -10.27 -9.13
C LEU A 45 -5.45 -9.48 -10.01
N GLU A 46 -5.95 -8.93 -11.12
CA GLU A 46 -5.16 -8.10 -12.04
C GLU A 46 -4.76 -6.77 -11.39
N GLU A 47 -5.60 -6.27 -10.49
CA GLU A 47 -5.40 -5.10 -9.64
C GLU A 47 -4.15 -5.21 -8.77
N ALA A 48 -3.71 -6.42 -8.41
CA ALA A 48 -2.46 -6.59 -7.69
C ALA A 48 -1.23 -6.25 -8.53
N GLN A 49 -1.29 -6.46 -9.85
CA GLN A 49 -0.20 -6.02 -10.73
C GLN A 49 -0.11 -4.49 -10.77
N ALA A 50 -1.27 -3.82 -10.79
CA ALA A 50 -1.34 -2.36 -10.76
C ALA A 50 -0.74 -1.79 -9.47
N LEU A 51 -1.15 -2.32 -8.31
CA LEU A 51 -0.62 -1.87 -7.02
C LEU A 51 0.86 -2.22 -6.83
N ALA A 52 1.29 -3.41 -7.27
CA ALA A 52 2.70 -3.81 -7.20
C ALA A 52 3.60 -2.92 -8.07
N ALA A 53 3.13 -2.52 -9.26
CA ALA A 53 3.84 -1.58 -10.12
C ALA A 53 3.98 -0.20 -9.46
N ALA A 54 2.90 0.33 -8.88
CA ALA A 54 2.92 1.58 -8.14
C ALA A 54 3.89 1.53 -6.95
N ASN A 55 3.81 0.49 -6.11
CA ASN A 55 4.71 0.31 -4.96
C ASN A 55 6.18 0.18 -5.38
N LYS A 56 6.47 -0.52 -6.48
CA LYS A 56 7.83 -0.65 -7.02
C LYS A 56 8.38 0.70 -7.47
N ARG A 57 7.56 1.52 -8.13
CA ARG A 57 7.94 2.87 -8.57
C ARG A 57 8.27 3.75 -7.37
N VAL A 58 7.39 3.79 -6.37
CA VAL A 58 7.63 4.53 -5.12
C VAL A 58 8.90 4.05 -4.43
N SER A 59 9.07 2.74 -4.26
CA SER A 59 10.27 2.17 -3.61
C SER A 59 11.57 2.52 -4.35
N ASN A 60 11.57 2.50 -5.68
CA ASN A 60 12.75 2.86 -6.48
C ASN A 60 13.12 4.35 -6.36
N ILE A 61 12.14 5.21 -6.14
CA ILE A 61 12.35 6.64 -5.94
C ILE A 61 12.87 6.89 -4.53
N LEU A 62 12.24 6.27 -3.52
CA LEU A 62 12.69 6.34 -2.13
C LEU A 62 14.10 5.77 -1.95
N SER A 63 14.49 4.73 -2.71
CA SER A 63 15.86 4.19 -2.65
C SER A 63 16.93 5.15 -3.18
N LYS A 64 16.54 6.18 -3.92
CA LYS A 64 17.46 7.20 -4.45
C LYS A 64 17.47 8.48 -3.61
N SER A 65 16.50 8.65 -2.72
CA SER A 65 16.39 9.82 -1.85
C SER A 65 17.11 9.53 -0.54
N GLU A 66 18.08 10.38 -0.19
CA GLU A 66 18.76 10.36 1.12
C GLU A 66 18.08 11.28 2.14
N GLU A 67 16.99 11.95 1.75
CA GLU A 67 16.30 12.92 2.58
C GLU A 67 15.38 12.26 3.61
N LYS A 68 15.27 12.89 4.79
CA LYS A 68 14.26 12.51 5.78
C LYS A 68 12.89 12.94 5.26
N LEU A 69 12.06 11.95 4.96
CA LEU A 69 10.66 12.17 4.63
C LEU A 69 9.94 12.81 5.82
N ALA A 70 9.14 13.84 5.54
CA ALA A 70 8.24 14.41 6.53
C ALA A 70 7.08 13.45 6.83
N ASP A 71 6.64 13.38 8.08
CA ASP A 71 5.53 12.51 8.50
C ASP A 71 4.17 12.95 7.91
N ASN A 72 4.05 14.22 7.48
CA ASN A 72 2.81 14.79 6.96
C ASN A 72 3.05 15.54 5.64
N VAL A 73 2.07 15.45 4.75
CA VAL A 73 2.04 16.24 3.52
C VAL A 73 1.76 17.70 3.88
N LEU A 74 2.71 18.58 3.60
CA LEU A 74 2.53 20.02 3.77
C LEU A 74 1.81 20.59 2.55
N ALA A 75 0.51 20.83 2.66
CA ALA A 75 -0.28 21.39 1.55
C ALA A 75 0.27 22.73 1.01
N SER A 76 0.99 23.49 1.85
CA SER A 76 1.61 24.76 1.50
C SER A 76 2.81 24.65 0.54
N VAL A 77 3.38 23.45 0.36
CA VAL A 77 4.51 23.24 -0.57
C VAL A 77 4.09 22.64 -1.91
N LEU A 78 2.82 22.25 -2.07
CA LEU A 78 2.28 21.72 -3.32
C LEU A 78 2.13 22.88 -4.31
N LYS A 79 2.85 22.81 -5.43
CA LYS A 79 2.91 23.86 -6.46
C LYS A 79 2.18 23.46 -7.73
N THR A 80 2.21 22.18 -8.07
CA THR A 80 1.69 21.65 -9.32
C THR A 80 0.27 21.09 -9.15
N PRO A 81 -0.58 21.16 -10.20
CA PRO A 81 -1.89 20.52 -10.18
C PRO A 81 -1.83 19.03 -9.85
N GLU A 82 -0.78 18.34 -10.31
CA GLU A 82 -0.58 16.90 -10.11
C GLU A 82 -0.23 16.56 -8.66
N GLU A 83 0.58 17.38 -7.98
CA GLU A 83 0.84 17.31 -6.53
C GLU A 83 -0.46 17.41 -5.72
N VAL A 84 -1.28 18.43 -6.04
CA VAL A 84 -2.56 18.66 -5.37
C VAL A 84 -3.54 17.52 -5.64
N LYS A 85 -3.57 17.01 -6.88
CA LYS A 85 -4.42 15.88 -7.28
C LYS A 85 -4.06 14.63 -6.50
N LEU A 86 -2.79 14.27 -6.42
CA LEU A 86 -2.33 13.11 -5.66
C LEU A 86 -2.64 13.27 -4.17
N ALA A 87 -2.31 14.41 -3.57
CA ALA A 87 -2.56 14.67 -2.15
C ALA A 87 -4.06 14.59 -1.82
N THR A 88 -4.92 15.16 -2.66
CA THR A 88 -6.37 15.11 -2.49
C THR A 88 -6.90 13.69 -2.59
N HIS A 89 -6.47 12.92 -3.60
CA HIS A 89 -6.91 11.54 -3.77
C HIS A 89 -6.45 10.63 -2.64
N VAL A 90 -5.25 10.85 -2.10
CA VAL A 90 -4.76 10.11 -0.92
C VAL A 90 -5.64 10.37 0.29
N VAL A 91 -6.02 11.63 0.55
CA VAL A 91 -6.94 11.98 1.66
C VAL A 91 -8.30 11.32 1.47
N VAL A 92 -8.90 11.44 0.27
CA VAL A 92 -10.19 10.82 -0.05
C VAL A 92 -10.15 9.31 0.13
N LEU A 93 -9.07 8.65 -0.30
CA LEU A 93 -8.91 7.21 -0.11
C LEU A 93 -8.71 6.85 1.35
N GLN A 94 -7.96 7.62 2.13
CA GLN A 94 -7.84 7.34 3.57
C GLN A 94 -9.23 7.33 4.25
N ASP A 95 -10.06 8.32 3.96
CA ASP A 95 -11.43 8.39 4.51
C ASP A 95 -12.32 7.24 4.02
N LYS A 96 -12.21 6.89 2.72
CA LYS A 96 -12.97 5.77 2.12
C LYS A 96 -12.54 4.42 2.68
N LEU A 97 -11.25 4.23 2.94
CA LEU A 97 -10.66 2.98 3.40
C LEU A 97 -10.80 2.79 4.91
N ALA A 98 -10.91 3.86 5.69
CA ALA A 98 -11.09 3.80 7.15
C ALA A 98 -12.22 2.84 7.60
N PRO A 99 -13.45 2.90 7.06
CA PRO A 99 -14.50 1.94 7.41
C PRO A 99 -14.16 0.51 6.96
N MET A 100 -13.56 0.34 5.78
CA MET A 100 -13.16 -0.98 5.27
C MET A 100 -12.12 -1.64 6.18
N PHE A 101 -11.16 -0.87 6.71
CA PHE A 101 -10.20 -1.37 7.68
C PHE A 101 -10.85 -1.70 9.03
N ALA A 102 -11.81 -0.90 9.48
CA ALA A 102 -12.57 -1.18 10.70
C ALA A 102 -13.37 -2.49 10.59
N GLU A 103 -13.92 -2.77 9.42
CA GLU A 103 -14.66 -4.00 9.09
C GLU A 103 -13.74 -5.17 8.70
N ARG A 104 -12.42 -4.98 8.68
CA ARG A 104 -11.43 -5.97 8.20
C ARG A 104 -11.63 -6.39 6.74
N ASN A 105 -12.32 -5.58 5.96
CA ASN A 105 -12.53 -5.74 4.54
C ASN A 105 -11.31 -5.23 3.76
N TYR A 106 -10.17 -5.88 3.98
CA TYR A 106 -8.91 -5.53 3.34
C TYR A 106 -8.91 -5.80 1.83
N GLN A 107 -9.80 -6.67 1.36
CA GLN A 107 -9.88 -7.02 -0.05
C GLN A 107 -10.37 -5.83 -0.88
N GLU A 108 -11.52 -5.27 -0.53
CA GLU A 108 -12.03 -4.06 -1.20
C GLU A 108 -11.07 -2.89 -0.99
N ALA A 109 -10.46 -2.78 0.19
CA ALA A 109 -9.47 -1.75 0.45
C ALA A 109 -8.26 -1.81 -0.51
N LEU A 110 -7.77 -3.01 -0.82
CA LEU A 110 -6.66 -3.20 -1.75
C LEU A 110 -7.04 -2.89 -3.20
N VAL A 111 -8.28 -3.20 -3.61
CA VAL A 111 -8.81 -2.85 -4.93
C VAL A 111 -8.90 -1.33 -5.09
N GLU A 112 -9.44 -0.64 -4.08
CA GLU A 112 -9.51 0.83 -4.07
C GLU A 112 -8.10 1.47 -4.07
N LEU A 113 -7.13 0.88 -3.36
CA LEU A 113 -5.74 1.33 -3.43
C LEU A 113 -5.12 1.15 -4.81
N ALA A 114 -5.51 0.12 -5.57
CA ALA A 114 -4.99 -0.10 -6.91
C ALA A 114 -5.38 1.03 -7.89
N SER A 115 -6.48 1.74 -7.64
CA SER A 115 -6.90 2.88 -8.46
C SER A 115 -5.95 4.08 -8.37
N LEU A 116 -5.05 4.13 -7.37
CA LEU A 116 -4.05 5.19 -7.25
C LEU A 116 -2.97 5.12 -8.32
N ARG A 117 -2.80 3.97 -9.00
CA ARG A 117 -1.71 3.76 -9.94
C ARG A 117 -1.59 4.90 -10.95
N ASP A 118 -2.68 5.22 -11.65
CA ASP A 118 -2.64 6.21 -12.73
C ASP A 118 -2.30 7.60 -12.20
N ILE A 119 -2.80 7.93 -11.01
CA ILE A 119 -2.57 9.23 -10.35
C ILE A 119 -1.11 9.36 -9.90
N VAL A 120 -0.55 8.28 -9.34
CA VAL A 120 0.86 8.21 -8.96
C VAL A 120 1.74 8.27 -10.21
N ASP A 121 1.34 7.59 -11.29
CA ASP A 121 2.09 7.57 -12.53
C ASP A 121 2.10 8.95 -13.21
N GLU A 122 0.96 9.64 -13.23
CA GLU A 122 0.78 11.01 -13.73
C GLU A 122 1.57 12.02 -12.89
N PHE A 123 1.53 11.89 -11.56
CA PHE A 123 2.34 12.70 -10.65
C PHE A 123 3.82 12.59 -11.02
N PHE A 124 4.37 11.39 -11.10
CA PHE A 124 5.79 11.22 -11.40
C PHE A 124 6.16 11.47 -12.87
N ALA A 125 5.19 11.53 -13.79
CA ALA A 125 5.44 11.91 -15.18
C ALA A 125 5.60 13.42 -15.34
N ASN A 126 4.84 14.21 -14.55
CA ASN A 126 4.76 15.66 -14.70
C ASN A 126 5.50 16.43 -13.60
N VAL A 127 5.69 15.83 -12.42
CA VAL A 127 6.41 16.43 -11.29
C VAL A 127 7.85 15.94 -11.31
N MET A 128 8.77 16.87 -11.53
CA MET A 128 10.20 16.58 -11.49
C MET A 128 10.63 16.38 -10.02
N VAL A 129 10.72 15.11 -9.61
CA VAL A 129 11.33 14.75 -8.32
C VAL A 129 12.84 14.82 -8.50
N MET A 130 13.45 15.95 -8.12
CA MET A 130 14.90 16.01 -7.96
C MET A 130 15.24 15.16 -6.73
N GLY A 131 15.82 13.97 -6.98
CA GLY A 131 16.36 13.08 -5.95
C GLY A 131 17.76 13.47 -5.52
#